data_AF-A0A6S7I3S1-F1
#
_entry.id   AF-A0A6S7I3S1-F1
#
_cell.length_a   1.000
_cell.length_b   1.000
_cell.length_c   1.000
_cell.angle_alpha   90.00
_cell.angle_beta   90.00
_cell.angle_gamma   90.00
#
_symmetry.space_group_name_H-M   'P 1'
#
loop_
_entity.id
_entity.type
_entity.pdbx_description
1 polymer ?
#
loop_
_entity_poly.entity_id
_entity_poly.type
_entity_poly.pdbx_seq_one_letter_code
_entity_poly.pdbx_strand_id
1 'polypeptide(L)'
;MAGDTIDAKKPKLEESSNEDEYKCQKESEPDSRMCRKCNTKKEKLLPDDRNKWPIQKVETGSYRKICELLNLDGRSREPILSALECFNQTEAATMKQKFEAQGGIGIAHVALQQWGADVRKNNVGALKKILENIMGRVDVVVEIEKWEKLPVCHGCGIKLK
;
A
#
# COMPACT_ATOMS: atom_id res chain seq x y z
N MET A 1 -47.28 56.26 16.74
CA MET A 1 -48.17 55.08 16.76
C MET A 1 -48.69 54.86 15.34
N ALA A 2 -48.78 53.59 14.91
CA ALA A 2 -48.99 53.05 13.54
C ALA A 2 -47.76 53.22 12.61
N GLY A 3 -47.12 52.20 12.01
CA GLY A 3 -47.60 50.92 11.42
C GLY A 3 -48.06 51.21 9.98
N ASP A 4 -47.61 50.63 8.86
CA ASP A 4 -46.86 49.42 8.50
C ASP A 4 -46.34 49.58 7.04
N THR A 5 -45.29 48.80 6.68
CA THR A 5 -44.86 48.18 5.38
C THR A 5 -45.45 48.67 4.01
N ILE A 6 -44.80 48.65 2.82
CA ILE A 6 -43.93 47.65 2.15
C ILE A 6 -43.36 48.22 0.81
N ASP A 7 -42.29 47.59 0.34
CA ASP A 7 -41.84 47.32 -1.05
C ASP A 7 -41.44 48.44 -2.04
N ALA A 8 -40.12 48.57 -2.19
CA ALA A 8 -39.46 49.31 -3.24
C ALA A 8 -39.33 48.49 -4.53
N LYS A 9 -40.09 48.93 -5.55
CA LYS A 9 -39.65 49.14 -6.94
C LYS A 9 -38.97 47.96 -7.68
N LYS A 10 -39.82 47.21 -8.39
CA LYS A 10 -39.48 46.41 -9.58
C LYS A 10 -38.95 47.31 -10.71
N PRO A 11 -37.93 46.88 -11.46
CA PRO A 11 -38.01 46.97 -12.92
C PRO A 11 -37.89 45.60 -13.60
N LYS A 12 -38.60 45.50 -14.72
CA LYS A 12 -38.63 44.39 -15.68
C LYS A 12 -37.22 44.06 -16.19
N LEU A 13 -36.92 42.77 -16.29
CA LEU A 13 -36.08 42.27 -17.38
C LEU A 13 -36.87 41.19 -18.13
N GLU A 14 -36.85 41.32 -19.44
CA GLU A 14 -37.57 40.54 -20.42
C GLU A 14 -37.10 39.09 -20.46
N GLU A 15 -38.05 38.22 -20.80
CA GLU A 15 -37.82 36.82 -21.19
C GLU A 15 -36.82 36.76 -22.34
N SER A 16 -35.68 36.11 -22.10
CA SER A 16 -34.96 35.38 -23.14
C SER A 16 -34.79 33.94 -22.67
N SER A 17 -35.65 33.10 -23.20
CA SER A 17 -35.59 31.65 -23.09
C SER A 17 -34.31 31.18 -23.79
N ASN A 18 -33.27 30.85 -23.01
CA ASN A 18 -32.26 29.90 -23.44
C ASN A 18 -32.15 28.86 -22.34
N GLU A 19 -32.75 27.71 -22.60
CA GLU A 19 -32.42 26.45 -21.94
C GLU A 19 -30.98 26.10 -22.33
N ASP A 20 -30.01 26.80 -21.75
CA ASP A 20 -28.64 26.34 -21.71
C ASP A 20 -28.58 25.20 -20.70
N GLU A 21 -28.85 24.02 -21.27
CA GLU A 21 -28.47 22.70 -20.83
C GLU A 21 -27.15 22.79 -20.05
N TYR A 22 -27.22 22.91 -18.72
CA TYR A 22 -26.10 22.62 -17.84
C TYR A 22 -25.83 21.12 -17.96
N LYS A 23 -25.20 20.71 -19.06
CA LYS A 23 -24.29 19.59 -19.07
C LYS A 23 -23.18 20.01 -18.10
N CYS A 24 -23.41 19.69 -16.83
CA CYS A 24 -22.33 19.33 -15.92
C CYS A 24 -21.51 18.33 -16.72
N GLN A 25 -20.41 18.80 -17.33
CA GLN A 25 -19.39 17.92 -17.82
C GLN A 25 -19.01 17.14 -16.58
N LYS A 26 -19.53 15.91 -16.49
CA LYS A 26 -18.94 14.90 -15.64
C LYS A 26 -17.49 14.93 -16.07
N GLU A 27 -16.62 15.53 -15.25
CA GLU A 27 -15.22 15.16 -15.27
C GLU A 27 -15.26 13.65 -15.27
N SER A 28 -14.90 13.07 -16.42
CA SER A 28 -14.91 11.63 -16.59
C SER A 28 -14.07 11.11 -15.44
N GLU A 29 -14.72 10.40 -14.50
CA GLU A 29 -14.02 9.75 -13.41
C GLU A 29 -12.81 9.08 -14.03
N PRO A 30 -11.58 9.36 -13.55
CA PRO A 30 -10.38 8.85 -14.18
C PRO A 30 -10.53 7.34 -14.25
N ASP A 31 -10.65 6.81 -15.47
CA ASP A 31 -10.92 5.40 -15.73
C ASP A 31 -9.93 4.61 -14.87
N SER A 32 -10.45 3.96 -13.83
CA SER A 32 -9.67 3.28 -12.78
C SER A 32 -8.86 2.11 -13.34
N ARG A 33 -8.83 1.96 -14.66
CA ARG A 33 -8.18 0.95 -15.48
C ARG A 33 -6.89 1.42 -16.18
N MET A 34 -6.37 2.62 -15.92
CA MET A 34 -5.13 3.12 -16.57
C MET A 34 -4.01 3.53 -15.59
N CYS A 35 -2.75 3.06 -15.78
CA CYS A 35 -1.60 3.61 -15.00
C CYS A 35 -1.38 5.06 -15.42
N ARG A 36 -1.66 5.99 -14.50
CA ARG A 36 -1.48 7.44 -14.70
C ARG A 36 -0.06 7.86 -15.05
N LYS A 37 0.95 6.99 -14.84
CA LYS A 37 2.35 7.23 -15.21
C LYS A 37 2.74 6.70 -16.60
N CYS A 38 2.17 5.58 -17.05
CA CYS A 38 2.50 4.92 -18.32
C CYS A 38 1.36 4.99 -19.36
N ASN A 39 0.23 5.61 -19.01
CA ASN A 39 -1.05 5.63 -19.73
C ASN A 39 -1.49 4.28 -20.32
N THR A 40 -1.11 3.16 -19.68
CA THR A 40 -1.37 1.79 -20.17
C THR A 40 -2.62 1.21 -19.51
N LYS A 41 -3.49 0.59 -20.31
CA LYS A 41 -4.73 -0.09 -19.88
C LYS A 41 -4.47 -1.40 -19.11
N LYS A 42 -5.29 -1.67 -18.08
CA LYS A 42 -5.29 -2.89 -17.23
C LYS A 42 -5.45 -4.21 -18.02
N GLU A 43 -5.92 -4.19 -19.27
CA GLU A 43 -6.08 -5.41 -20.08
C GLU A 43 -4.76 -5.99 -20.62
N LYS A 44 -3.66 -5.20 -20.64
CA LYS A 44 -2.33 -5.68 -21.08
C LYS A 44 -1.49 -6.27 -19.95
N LEU A 45 -2.10 -6.57 -18.80
CA LEU A 45 -1.41 -7.10 -17.62
C LEU A 45 -1.20 -8.61 -17.79
N LEU A 46 0.03 -9.00 -18.11
CA LEU A 46 0.48 -10.38 -18.14
C LEU A 46 0.57 -10.97 -16.71
N PRO A 47 0.63 -12.31 -16.55
CA PRO A 47 0.87 -12.92 -15.25
C PRO A 47 2.21 -12.43 -14.67
N ASP A 48 2.12 -11.69 -13.56
CA ASP A 48 3.27 -11.14 -12.83
C ASP A 48 3.67 -12.09 -11.70
N ASP A 49 4.83 -12.75 -11.82
CA ASP A 49 5.34 -13.64 -10.77
C ASP A 49 6.00 -12.83 -9.65
N ARG A 50 5.17 -12.30 -8.76
CA ARG A 50 5.60 -11.46 -7.63
C ARG A 50 6.46 -12.20 -6.61
N ASN A 51 6.45 -13.53 -6.61
CA ASN A 51 7.34 -14.29 -5.76
C ASN A 51 8.81 -14.01 -6.07
N LYS A 52 9.14 -13.65 -7.32
CA LYS A 52 10.51 -13.31 -7.72
C LYS A 52 10.89 -11.86 -7.45
N TRP A 53 9.96 -11.04 -6.96
CA TRP A 53 10.22 -9.63 -6.77
C TRP A 53 11.11 -9.37 -5.54
N PRO A 54 12.00 -8.36 -5.62
CA PRO A 54 12.67 -7.83 -4.44
C PRO A 54 11.64 -7.34 -3.41
N ILE A 55 11.94 -7.54 -2.13
CA ILE A 55 11.07 -7.10 -1.02
C ILE A 55 10.85 -5.58 -1.06
N GLN A 56 11.85 -4.83 -1.53
CA GLN A 56 11.80 -3.37 -1.67
C GLN A 56 10.76 -2.92 -2.72
N LYS A 57 10.28 -3.83 -3.57
CA LYS A 57 9.18 -3.55 -4.51
C LYS A 57 7.81 -3.79 -3.91
N VAL A 58 7.68 -4.28 -2.68
CA VAL A 58 6.38 -4.36 -1.98
C VAL A 58 5.82 -2.96 -1.76
N GLU A 59 4.49 -2.81 -1.80
CA GLU A 59 3.82 -1.50 -1.70
C GLU A 59 4.01 -0.92 -0.32
N THR A 60 4.29 0.39 -0.21
CA THR A 60 4.65 1.00 1.08
C THR A 60 3.63 0.71 2.18
N GLY A 61 2.33 0.73 1.87
CA GLY A 61 1.27 0.36 2.82
C GLY A 61 1.35 -1.12 3.22
N SER A 62 1.36 -2.01 2.23
CA SER A 62 1.47 -3.47 2.44
C SER A 62 2.75 -3.86 3.18
N TYR A 63 3.89 -3.26 2.83
CA TYR A 63 5.19 -3.49 3.45
C TYR A 63 5.23 -3.02 4.90
N ARG A 64 4.67 -1.84 5.18
CA ARG A 64 4.47 -1.36 6.56
C ARG A 64 3.61 -2.35 7.34
N LYS A 65 2.51 -2.83 6.75
CA LYS A 65 1.60 -3.77 7.42
C LYS A 65 2.27 -5.10 7.74
N ILE A 66 3.05 -5.63 6.80
CA ILE A 66 3.89 -6.83 7.01
C ILE A 66 4.85 -6.60 8.19
N CYS A 67 5.55 -5.47 8.23
CA CYS A 67 6.47 -5.16 9.33
C CYS A 67 5.73 -5.01 10.68
N GLU A 68 4.57 -4.37 10.71
CA GLU A 68 3.73 -4.27 11.91
C GLU A 68 3.35 -5.65 12.44
N LEU A 69 2.82 -6.50 11.57
CA LEU A 69 2.42 -7.85 11.94
C LEU A 69 3.63 -8.62 12.48
N LEU A 70 4.77 -8.56 11.79
CA LEU A 70 5.99 -9.26 12.22
C LEU A 70 6.51 -8.86 13.60
N ASN A 71 6.25 -7.63 14.03
CA ASN A 71 6.65 -7.16 15.35
C ASN A 71 5.59 -7.38 16.45
N LEU A 72 4.44 -8.01 16.16
CA LEU A 72 3.49 -8.37 17.19
C LEU A 72 4.05 -9.50 18.08
N ASP A 73 4.25 -9.19 19.35
CA ASP A 73 4.77 -10.14 20.35
C ASP A 73 3.85 -11.35 20.56
N GLY A 74 4.45 -12.49 20.92
CA GLY A 74 3.74 -13.71 21.29
C GLY A 74 3.07 -14.46 20.13
N ARG A 75 3.34 -14.09 18.87
CA ARG A 75 2.70 -14.69 17.69
C ARG A 75 3.59 -15.59 16.84
N SER A 76 4.90 -15.69 17.11
CA SER A 76 5.80 -16.54 16.32
C SER A 76 6.42 -17.66 17.14
N ARG A 77 6.61 -18.82 16.51
CA ARG A 77 7.45 -19.90 17.06
C ARG A 77 8.92 -19.50 17.12
N GLU A 78 9.36 -18.70 16.15
CA GLU A 78 10.73 -18.21 16.04
C GLU A 78 10.77 -16.70 15.73
N PRO A 79 11.64 -15.91 16.37
CA PRO A 79 11.80 -14.48 16.08
C PRO A 79 12.29 -14.23 14.65
N ILE A 80 11.82 -13.15 14.01
CA ILE A 80 12.21 -12.79 12.63
C ILE A 80 13.72 -12.68 12.44
N LEU A 81 14.46 -12.18 13.44
CA LEU A 81 15.91 -12.05 13.39
C LEU A 81 16.63 -13.40 13.28
N SER A 82 16.07 -14.42 13.92
CA SER A 82 16.60 -15.79 13.88
C SER A 82 16.21 -16.48 12.58
N ALA A 83 14.95 -16.34 12.16
CA ALA A 83 14.42 -17.02 10.99
C ALA A 83 15.03 -16.55 9.65
N LEU A 84 15.53 -15.31 9.57
CA LEU A 84 16.16 -14.78 8.36
C LEU A 84 17.64 -15.18 8.21
N GLU A 85 18.26 -15.73 9.26
CA GLU A 85 19.66 -16.21 9.27
C GLU A 85 20.71 -15.21 8.76
N CYS A 86 20.40 -13.91 8.78
CA CYS A 86 21.27 -12.84 8.28
C CYS A 86 21.85 -11.96 9.40
N PHE A 87 21.66 -12.36 10.65
CA PHE A 87 22.15 -11.68 11.83
C PHE A 87 22.91 -12.66 12.72
N ASN A 88 24.09 -12.27 13.17
CA ASN A 88 24.76 -13.00 14.25
C ASN A 88 24.07 -12.73 15.60
N GLN A 89 24.39 -13.52 16.63
CA GLN A 89 23.78 -13.39 17.95
C GLN A 89 23.95 -12.00 18.55
N THR A 90 25.12 -11.38 18.37
CA THR A 90 25.44 -10.05 18.89
C THR A 90 24.64 -8.95 18.19
N GLU A 91 24.49 -9.03 16.87
CA GLU A 91 23.67 -8.11 16.07
C GLU A 91 22.20 -8.22 16.45
N ALA A 92 21.71 -9.45 16.60
CA ALA A 92 20.33 -9.70 16.99
C ALA A 92 20.03 -9.15 18.40
N ALA A 93 20.93 -9.35 19.37
CA ALA A 93 20.80 -8.80 20.71
C ALA A 93 20.83 -7.26 20.70
N THR A 94 21.74 -6.67 19.92
CA THR A 94 21.86 -5.22 19.77
C THR A 94 20.59 -4.61 19.19
N MET A 95 20.00 -5.23 18.17
CA MET A 95 18.74 -4.75 17.58
C MET A 95 17.58 -4.88 18.56
N LYS A 96 17.47 -6.00 19.27
CA LYS A 96 16.43 -6.16 20.30
C LYS A 96 16.51 -5.04 21.33
N GLN A 97 17.69 -4.79 21.91
CA GLN A 97 17.87 -3.69 22.87
C GLN A 97 17.54 -2.31 22.30
N LYS A 98 17.98 -2.02 21.07
CA LYS A 98 17.72 -0.73 20.41
C LYS A 98 16.24 -0.47 20.18
N PHE A 99 15.48 -1.50 19.81
CA PHE A 99 14.10 -1.34 19.34
C PHE A 99 13.05 -1.77 20.38
N GLU A 100 13.41 -2.54 21.42
CA GLU A 100 12.55 -2.80 22.60
C GLU A 100 12.12 -1.49 23.27
N ALA A 101 13.01 -0.50 23.31
CA ALA A 101 12.72 0.80 23.91
C ALA A 101 11.88 1.74 23.01
N GLN A 102 11.73 1.43 21.72
CA GLN A 102 11.20 2.38 20.72
C GLN A 102 9.80 2.06 20.19
N GLY A 103 9.24 0.89 20.52
CA GLY A 103 7.86 0.56 20.17
C GLY A 103 7.56 0.57 18.66
N GLY A 104 7.59 -0.61 18.05
CA GLY A 104 6.89 -0.84 16.77
C GLY A 104 7.72 -0.67 15.51
N ILE A 105 7.49 -1.60 14.57
CA ILE A 105 7.97 -1.64 13.17
C ILE A 105 9.49 -1.83 12.99
N GLY A 106 10.33 -1.22 13.85
CA GLY A 106 11.78 -1.08 13.65
C GLY A 106 12.54 -2.36 13.39
N ILE A 107 12.35 -3.40 14.22
CA ILE A 107 13.10 -4.66 14.08
C ILE A 107 12.78 -5.34 12.76
N ALA A 108 11.50 -5.63 12.49
CA ALA A 108 11.13 -6.29 11.23
C ALA A 108 11.49 -5.46 9.99
N HIS A 109 11.39 -4.13 10.05
CA HIS A 109 11.79 -3.25 8.95
C HIS A 109 13.28 -3.40 8.62
N VAL A 110 14.15 -3.22 9.61
CA VAL A 110 15.60 -3.34 9.45
C VAL A 110 15.97 -4.76 9.02
N ALA A 111 15.34 -5.76 9.65
CA ALA A 111 15.56 -7.16 9.34
C ALA A 111 15.27 -7.48 7.87
N LEU A 112 14.10 -7.08 7.37
CA LEU A 112 13.71 -7.31 5.99
C LEU A 112 14.52 -6.48 5.00
N GLN A 113 14.95 -5.27 5.36
CA GLN A 113 15.83 -4.47 4.49
C GLN A 113 17.21 -5.12 4.33
N GLN A 114 17.81 -5.56 5.42
CA GLN A 114 19.13 -6.19 5.41
C GLN A 114 19.07 -7.56 4.74
N TRP A 115 18.08 -8.38 5.10
CA TRP A 115 17.88 -9.68 4.46
C TRP A 115 17.60 -9.53 2.96
N GLY A 116 16.70 -8.61 2.59
CA GLY A 116 16.34 -8.36 1.19
C GLY A 116 17.43 -7.72 0.33
N ALA A 117 18.61 -7.40 0.88
CA ALA A 117 19.72 -6.82 0.11
C ALA A 117 20.27 -7.79 -0.95
N ASP A 118 20.27 -9.10 -0.69
CA ASP A 118 20.59 -10.13 -1.69
C ASP A 118 19.34 -10.52 -2.50
N VAL A 119 18.90 -9.62 -3.37
CA VAL A 119 17.64 -9.76 -4.14
C VAL A 119 17.54 -11.03 -5.01
N ARG A 120 18.67 -11.70 -5.30
CA ARG A 120 18.67 -12.94 -6.09
C ARG A 120 18.20 -14.14 -5.27
N LYS A 121 18.52 -14.14 -3.97
CA LYS A 121 18.14 -15.21 -3.04
C LYS A 121 16.92 -14.84 -2.21
N ASN A 122 16.83 -13.56 -1.82
CA ASN A 122 15.91 -13.06 -0.81
C ASN A 122 14.84 -12.19 -1.46
N ASN A 123 13.85 -12.87 -2.05
CA ASN A 123 12.69 -12.30 -2.70
C ASN A 123 11.41 -12.56 -1.91
N VAL A 124 10.28 -12.00 -2.37
CA VAL A 124 8.97 -12.16 -1.70
C VAL A 124 8.59 -13.63 -1.53
N GLY A 125 8.85 -14.48 -2.53
CA GLY A 125 8.54 -15.90 -2.45
C GLY A 125 9.39 -16.64 -1.43
N ALA A 126 10.67 -16.30 -1.32
CA ALA A 126 11.54 -16.81 -0.26
C ALA A 126 11.05 -16.36 1.13
N LEU A 127 10.60 -15.11 1.27
CA LEU A 127 10.02 -14.62 2.52
C LEU A 127 8.76 -15.41 2.88
N LYS A 128 7.84 -15.63 1.94
CA LYS A 128 6.63 -16.45 2.17
C LYS A 128 6.99 -17.83 2.69
N LYS A 129 7.97 -18.51 2.08
CA LYS A 129 8.42 -19.83 2.54
C LYS A 129 8.95 -19.82 3.96
N ILE A 130 9.72 -18.81 4.36
CA ILE A 130 10.21 -18.65 5.74
C ILE A 130 9.02 -18.41 6.69
N LEU A 131 8.10 -17.52 6.32
CA LEU A 131 6.94 -17.20 7.15
C LEU A 131 6.03 -18.43 7.36
N GLU A 132 5.79 -19.22 6.32
CA GLU A 132 4.95 -20.42 6.39
C GLU A 132 5.64 -21.56 7.14
N ASN A 133 6.85 -21.93 6.73
CA ASN A 133 7.46 -23.20 7.16
C ASN A 133 8.30 -23.07 8.43
N ILE A 134 8.88 -21.90 8.68
CA ILE A 134 9.78 -21.67 9.82
C ILE A 134 9.02 -20.95 10.93
N MET A 135 8.43 -19.80 10.61
CA MET A 135 7.84 -18.94 11.64
C MET A 135 6.37 -19.28 11.99
N GLY A 136 5.65 -19.95 11.08
CA GLY A 136 4.21 -20.22 11.21
C GLY A 136 3.33 -18.96 11.14
N ARG A 137 3.78 -17.91 10.47
CA ARG A 137 3.14 -16.58 10.39
C ARG A 137 2.16 -16.46 9.22
N VAL A 138 1.11 -17.29 9.27
CA VAL A 138 0.04 -17.31 8.26
C VAL A 138 -0.64 -15.95 8.11
N ASP A 139 -0.74 -15.19 9.20
CA ASP A 139 -1.29 -13.83 9.20
C ASP A 139 -0.50 -12.86 8.29
N VAL A 140 0.83 -12.98 8.29
CA VAL A 140 1.71 -12.16 7.43
C VAL A 140 1.65 -12.66 5.97
N VAL A 141 1.60 -13.97 5.77
CA VAL A 141 1.48 -14.59 4.44
C VAL A 141 0.21 -14.11 3.74
N VAL A 142 -0.93 -14.12 4.44
CA VAL A 142 -2.21 -13.61 3.92
C VAL A 142 -2.10 -12.15 3.48
N GLU A 143 -1.34 -11.32 4.21
CA GLU A 143 -1.13 -9.92 3.82
C GLU A 143 -0.28 -9.80 2.55
N ILE A 144 0.75 -10.65 2.39
CA ILE A 144 1.54 -10.73 1.16
C ILE A 144 0.66 -11.16 -0.02
N GLU A 145 -0.21 -12.16 0.16
CA GLU A 145 -1.11 -12.63 -0.89
C GLU A 145 -2.15 -11.59 -1.32
N LYS A 146 -2.63 -10.76 -0.39
CA LYS A 146 -3.48 -9.60 -0.75
C LYS A 146 -2.70 -8.63 -1.64
N TRP A 147 -1.46 -8.33 -1.27
CA TRP A 147 -0.59 -7.48 -2.07
C TRP A 147 -0.31 -8.08 -3.45
N GLU A 148 -0.14 -9.39 -3.57
CA GLU A 148 0.08 -10.09 -4.84
C GLU A 148 -1.09 -9.96 -5.82
N LYS A 149 -2.31 -9.84 -5.30
CA LYS A 149 -3.54 -9.67 -6.10
C LYS A 149 -3.76 -8.26 -6.61
N LEU A 150 -3.02 -7.26 -6.12
CA LEU A 150 -3.15 -5.87 -6.58
C LEU A 150 -2.73 -5.72 -8.05
N PRO A 151 -3.36 -4.87 -8.87
CA PRO A 151 -2.92 -4.66 -10.25
C PRO A 151 -1.60 -3.86 -10.36
N VAL A 152 -0.73 -4.23 -11.31
CA VAL A 152 0.60 -3.60 -11.54
C VAL A 152 0.73 -3.18 -13.00
N CYS A 153 1.14 -1.94 -13.35
CA CYS A 153 1.58 -1.65 -14.73
C CYS A 153 3.05 -2.06 -14.91
N HIS A 154 3.32 -2.98 -15.85
CA HIS A 154 4.67 -3.43 -16.20
C HIS A 154 5.54 -2.36 -16.88
N GLY A 155 4.94 -1.35 -17.52
CA GLY A 155 5.70 -0.24 -18.13
C GLY A 155 6.27 0.75 -17.11
N CYS A 156 5.48 1.10 -16.08
CA CYS A 156 5.90 2.03 -15.02
C CYS A 156 6.48 1.31 -13.78
N GLY A 157 6.25 0.00 -13.62
CA GLY A 157 6.51 -0.74 -12.38
C GLY A 157 5.68 -0.23 -11.19
N ILE A 158 4.65 0.58 -11.46
CA ILE A 158 3.86 1.28 -10.45
C ILE A 158 2.47 0.67 -10.35
N LYS A 159 2.04 0.58 -9.10
CA LYS A 159 0.79 -0.03 -8.66
C LYS A 159 -0.37 0.88 -8.98
N LEU A 160 -1.46 0.25 -9.43
CA LEU A 160 -2.72 0.90 -9.61
C LEU A 160 -3.53 0.72 -8.32
N LYS A 161 -3.76 1.82 -7.59
CA LYS A 161 -4.80 1.88 -6.56
C LYS A 161 -6.16 1.86 -7.24
#